data_AF-A0A0Q7EWQ6-F1
#
_entry.id   AF-A0A0Q7EWQ6-F1
#
_cell.length_a   1.000
_cell.length_b   1.000
_cell.length_c   1.000
_cell.angle_alpha   90.00
_cell.angle_beta   90.00
_cell.angle_gamma   90.00
#
_symmetry.space_group_name_H-M   'P 1'
#
loop_
_entity.id
_entity.type
_entity.pdbx_description
1 polymer ?
#
loop_
_entity_poly.entity_id
_entity_poly.type
_entity_poly.pdbx_seq_one_letter_code
_entity_poly.pdbx_strand_id
1 'polypeptide(L)'
;MAGLKRPDDVHVPPFETEDLRTNLTAFLDALFEDPTGVTRRVGHYKWGVYAFFDYDGEPIYVGQTNEMLRTRIRRHLTNQRTDAVAMSVLDPFEVYEIEVWPLPAFQETSGKDPLARQHLDALERLITKEAVAGSRFKAILNEKDPPPGQLAVTAPPSYRGCIVSERVYELRSHPDFRLARRALIISRLAQVISERRVQGGLRRVLQTQAKRLQWLAERRYEALGGAASVQVEGDTDS
;
A
#
# COMPACT_ATOMS: atom_id res chain seq x y z
N MET A 1 -6.07 -40.81 15.19
CA MET A 1 -5.37 -39.67 15.81
C MET A 1 -4.42 -39.09 14.78
N ALA A 2 -4.73 -37.93 14.21
CA ALA A 2 -3.81 -37.23 13.32
C ALA A 2 -2.59 -36.81 14.16
N GLY A 3 -1.41 -37.29 13.79
CA GLY A 3 -0.18 -37.01 14.54
C GLY A 3 -0.01 -35.51 14.70
N LEU A 4 0.23 -35.06 15.95
CA LEU A 4 0.64 -33.69 16.21
C LEU A 4 1.87 -33.40 15.36
N LYS A 5 1.71 -32.63 14.27
CA LYS A 5 2.84 -32.05 13.57
C LYS A 5 3.58 -31.19 14.59
N ARG A 6 4.86 -31.49 14.83
CA ARG A 6 5.67 -30.66 15.71
C ARG A 6 5.75 -29.26 15.08
N PRO A 7 5.56 -28.19 15.85
CA PRO A 7 5.60 -26.84 15.31
C PRO A 7 6.94 -26.50 14.64
N ASP A 8 8.04 -27.12 15.08
CA ASP A 8 9.39 -26.89 14.54
C ASP A 8 9.61 -27.46 13.12
N ASP A 9 8.76 -28.39 12.66
CA ASP A 9 8.85 -29.00 11.32
C ASP A 9 8.08 -28.19 10.25
N VAL A 10 7.53 -27.02 10.62
CA VAL A 10 6.74 -26.17 9.73
C VAL A 10 7.66 -25.27 8.90
N HIS A 11 7.80 -25.60 7.62
CA HIS A 11 8.60 -24.82 6.65
C HIS A 11 7.79 -23.88 5.76
N VAL A 12 6.52 -23.64 6.09
CA VAL A 12 5.67 -22.67 5.40
C VAL A 12 5.63 -21.33 6.14
N PRO A 13 5.38 -20.20 5.45
CA PRO A 13 5.21 -18.92 6.12
C PRO A 13 4.04 -18.96 7.12
N PRO A 14 3.98 -18.03 8.08
CA PRO A 14 2.80 -17.86 8.93
C PRO A 14 1.53 -17.63 8.08
N PHE A 15 0.38 -18.07 8.59
CA PHE A 15 -0.93 -17.98 7.94
C PHE A 15 -1.17 -16.64 7.23
N GLU A 16 -0.97 -15.54 7.94
CA GLU A 16 -1.12 -14.16 7.47
C GLU A 16 -0.28 -13.81 6.23
N THR A 17 0.87 -14.45 6.05
CA THR A 17 1.75 -14.26 4.89
C THR A 17 1.31 -15.14 3.73
N GLU A 18 0.86 -16.37 3.99
CA GLU A 18 0.30 -17.26 2.96
C GLU A 18 -1.02 -16.73 2.39
N ASP A 19 -1.89 -16.24 3.27
CA ASP A 19 -3.18 -15.66 2.91
C ASP A 19 -3.00 -14.43 2.00
N LEU A 20 -2.09 -13.51 2.37
CA LEU A 20 -1.74 -12.36 1.52
C LEU A 20 -1.24 -12.81 0.13
N ARG A 21 -0.40 -13.85 0.05
CA ARG A 21 0.12 -14.34 -1.24
C ARG A 21 -0.98 -14.96 -2.10
N THR A 22 -1.90 -15.68 -1.48
CA THR A 22 -3.05 -16.30 -2.13
C THR A 22 -4.00 -15.24 -2.68
N ASN A 23 -4.43 -14.31 -1.84
CA ASN A 23 -5.36 -13.24 -2.23
C ASN A 23 -4.75 -12.28 -3.25
N LEU A 24 -3.46 -11.96 -3.12
CA LEU A 24 -2.77 -11.17 -4.13
C LEU A 24 -2.71 -11.90 -5.48
N THR A 25 -2.55 -13.22 -5.48
CA THR A 25 -2.58 -14.02 -6.71
C THR A 25 -3.97 -14.00 -7.33
N ALA A 26 -5.02 -14.20 -6.52
CA ALA A 26 -6.41 -14.12 -6.96
C ALA A 26 -6.74 -12.74 -7.57
N PHE A 27 -6.37 -11.65 -6.90
CA PHE A 27 -6.52 -10.29 -7.41
C PHE A 27 -5.85 -10.11 -8.78
N LEU A 28 -4.59 -10.54 -8.91
CA LEU A 28 -3.83 -10.41 -10.17
C LEU A 28 -4.32 -11.35 -11.28
N ASP A 29 -5.03 -12.42 -10.93
CA ASP A 29 -5.64 -13.36 -11.87
C ASP A 29 -7.07 -12.97 -12.28
N ALA A 30 -7.68 -11.99 -11.62
CA ALA A 30 -9.02 -11.52 -11.94
C ALA A 30 -9.10 -11.02 -13.39
N LEU A 31 -10.19 -11.38 -14.08
CA LEU A 31 -10.44 -10.95 -15.44
C LEU A 31 -10.90 -9.49 -15.45
N PHE A 32 -10.30 -8.71 -16.34
CA PHE A 32 -10.60 -7.32 -16.60
C PHE A 32 -10.79 -7.12 -18.10
N GLU A 33 -11.97 -6.63 -18.47
CA GLU A 33 -12.30 -6.22 -19.84
C GLU A 33 -11.82 -4.77 -20.03
N ASP A 34 -10.86 -4.58 -20.94
CA ASP A 34 -10.34 -3.26 -21.23
C ASP A 34 -11.20 -2.48 -22.24
N PRO A 35 -10.96 -1.17 -22.44
CA PRO A 35 -11.71 -0.36 -23.41
C PRO A 35 -11.66 -0.85 -24.87
N THR A 36 -10.78 -1.81 -25.20
CA THR A 36 -10.70 -2.40 -26.53
C THR A 36 -11.60 -3.64 -26.67
N GLY A 37 -12.30 -4.03 -25.59
CA GLY A 37 -13.13 -5.24 -25.52
C GLY A 37 -12.33 -6.51 -25.27
N VAL A 38 -11.03 -6.40 -25.00
CA VAL A 38 -10.19 -7.56 -24.70
C VAL A 38 -10.27 -7.87 -23.21
N THR A 39 -10.69 -9.10 -22.90
CA THR A 39 -10.66 -9.61 -21.53
C THR A 39 -9.33 -10.31 -21.25
N ARG A 40 -8.63 -9.89 -20.19
CA ARG A 40 -7.45 -10.60 -19.70
C ARG A 40 -7.29 -10.45 -18.20
N ARG A 41 -6.39 -11.25 -17.64
CA ARG A 41 -6.01 -11.13 -16.24
C ARG A 41 -5.40 -9.75 -15.98
N VAL A 42 -5.89 -9.06 -14.96
CA VAL A 42 -5.48 -7.68 -14.65
C VAL A 42 -3.97 -7.59 -14.35
N GLY A 43 -3.38 -8.64 -13.78
CA GLY A 43 -1.95 -8.68 -13.53
C GLY A 43 -1.08 -8.80 -14.79
N HIS A 44 -1.66 -9.14 -15.96
CA HIS A 44 -0.92 -9.42 -17.21
C HIS A 44 -0.76 -8.22 -18.13
N TYR A 45 -1.27 -7.04 -17.73
CA TYR A 45 -0.94 -5.82 -18.45
C TYR A 45 0.51 -5.42 -18.16
N LYS A 46 1.24 -5.17 -19.24
CA LYS A 46 2.64 -4.76 -19.21
C LYS A 46 2.79 -3.33 -18.69
N TRP A 47 1.89 -2.45 -19.14
CA TRP A 47 1.86 -1.04 -18.81
C TRP A 47 0.66 -0.69 -17.94
N GLY A 48 0.90 0.10 -16.90
CA GLY A 48 -0.16 0.64 -16.08
C GLY A 48 0.34 1.30 -14.81
N VAL A 49 -0.60 1.98 -14.15
CA VAL A 49 -0.43 2.58 -12.83
C VAL A 49 -1.22 1.75 -11.82
N TYR A 50 -0.76 1.71 -10.58
CA TYR A 50 -1.45 1.05 -9.47
C TYR A 50 -1.38 1.92 -8.22
N ALA A 51 -2.37 1.77 -7.36
CA ALA A 51 -2.46 2.44 -6.07
C ALA A 51 -2.80 1.43 -4.97
N PHE A 52 -2.29 1.68 -3.77
CA PHE A 52 -2.58 0.93 -2.57
C PHE A 52 -3.40 1.78 -1.61
N PHE A 53 -4.34 1.13 -0.93
CA PHE A 53 -5.23 1.74 0.06
C PHE A 53 -5.20 0.95 1.36
N ASP A 54 -5.36 1.63 2.50
CA ASP A 54 -5.42 0.97 3.80
C ASP A 54 -6.84 0.60 4.24
N TYR A 55 -6.95 0.03 5.46
CA TYR A 55 -8.23 -0.40 6.04
C TYR A 55 -9.24 0.74 6.26
N ASP A 56 -8.82 2.01 6.21
CA ASP A 56 -9.72 3.16 6.30
C ASP A 56 -10.07 3.72 4.91
N GLY A 57 -9.66 3.04 3.82
CA GLY A 57 -9.84 3.47 2.45
C GLY A 57 -8.91 4.61 2.03
N GLU A 58 -7.91 4.97 2.85
CA GLU A 58 -6.99 6.06 2.54
C GLU A 58 -5.95 5.61 1.52
N PRO A 59 -5.69 6.40 0.45
CA PRO A 59 -4.59 6.11 -0.46
C PRO A 59 -3.26 6.24 0.30
N ILE A 60 -2.36 5.28 0.09
CA ILE A 60 -1.07 5.22 0.78
C ILE A 60 0.12 5.21 -0.17
N TYR A 61 -0.02 4.69 -1.39
CA TYR A 61 1.08 4.63 -2.35
C TYR A 61 0.54 4.57 -3.76
N VAL A 62 1.23 5.21 -4.70
CA VAL A 62 1.00 5.09 -6.15
C VAL A 62 2.29 4.66 -6.83
N GLY A 63 2.21 3.79 -7.82
CA GLY A 63 3.37 3.45 -8.63
C GLY A 63 3.00 3.08 -10.05
N GLN A 64 3.97 3.14 -10.94
CA GLN A 64 3.82 2.74 -12.34
C GLN A 64 4.68 1.53 -12.71
N THR A 65 4.35 0.91 -13.85
CA THR A 65 5.17 -0.11 -14.48
C THR A 65 5.01 -0.14 -15.99
N ASN A 66 6.09 -0.53 -16.67
CA ASN A 66 6.13 -0.98 -18.06
C ASN A 66 6.80 -2.37 -18.20
N GLU A 67 7.00 -3.06 -17.06
CA GLU A 67 7.49 -4.44 -16.97
C GLU A 67 6.31 -5.41 -16.97
N MET A 68 5.47 -5.31 -15.93
CA MET A 68 4.19 -6.00 -15.77
C MET A 68 3.56 -5.61 -14.41
N LEU A 69 2.24 -5.40 -14.36
CA LEU A 69 1.53 -5.11 -13.11
C LEU A 69 1.77 -6.19 -12.05
N ARG A 70 1.60 -7.47 -12.41
CA ARG A 70 1.86 -8.61 -11.51
C ARG A 70 3.26 -8.56 -10.91
N THR A 71 4.26 -8.27 -11.73
CA THR A 71 5.67 -8.28 -11.31
C THR A 71 5.94 -7.19 -10.30
N ARG A 72 5.50 -5.94 -10.57
CA ARG A 72 5.80 -4.81 -9.69
C ARG A 72 4.97 -4.82 -8.41
N ILE A 73 3.68 -5.12 -8.49
CA ILE A 73 2.82 -5.21 -7.31
C ILE A 73 3.29 -6.32 -6.36
N ARG A 74 3.64 -7.51 -6.89
CA ARG A 74 4.22 -8.58 -6.07
C ARG A 74 5.55 -8.15 -5.44
N ARG A 75 6.41 -7.45 -6.18
CA ARG A 75 7.69 -6.96 -5.63
C ARG A 75 7.45 -6.08 -4.41
N HIS A 76 6.52 -5.13 -4.50
CA HIS A 76 6.16 -4.29 -3.37
C HIS A 76 5.61 -5.09 -2.19
N LEU A 77 4.65 -6.00 -2.39
CA LEU A 77 3.93 -6.61 -1.26
C LEU A 77 4.59 -7.86 -0.69
N THR A 78 5.51 -8.50 -1.42
CA THR A 78 6.10 -9.79 -1.02
C THR A 78 7.62 -9.79 -0.90
N ASN A 79 8.31 -8.79 -1.46
CA ASN A 79 9.77 -8.72 -1.42
C ASN A 79 10.24 -7.66 -0.40
N GLN A 80 10.89 -8.11 0.67
CA GLN A 80 11.38 -7.24 1.74
C GLN A 80 12.80 -6.67 1.49
N ARG A 81 13.40 -6.89 0.31
CA ARG A 81 14.85 -6.60 0.11
C ARG A 81 15.21 -5.30 -0.61
N THR A 82 14.37 -4.76 -1.51
CA THR A 82 14.81 -3.68 -2.43
C THR A 82 13.81 -2.55 -2.70
N ASP A 83 12.62 -2.59 -2.11
CA ASP A 83 11.50 -1.71 -2.52
C ASP A 83 11.05 -0.78 -1.37
N ALA A 84 9.97 0.00 -1.55
CA ALA A 84 9.39 0.86 -0.51
C ALA A 84 9.23 0.12 0.85
N VAL A 85 8.94 -1.18 0.80
CA VAL A 85 8.87 -2.03 1.99
C VAL A 85 10.23 -2.24 2.67
N ALA A 86 11.31 -2.38 1.89
CA ALA A 86 12.66 -2.59 2.40
C ALA A 86 13.20 -1.36 3.16
N MET A 87 12.74 -0.16 2.81
CA MET A 87 13.09 1.06 3.54
C MET A 87 12.10 1.40 4.66
N SER A 88 11.18 0.48 4.99
CA SER A 88 10.07 0.74 5.93
C SER A 88 9.22 1.96 5.56
N VAL A 89 9.16 2.30 4.26
CA VAL A 89 8.30 3.38 3.74
C VAL A 89 6.85 2.93 3.75
N LEU A 90 6.61 1.69 3.32
CA LEU A 90 5.30 1.06 3.23
C LEU A 90 5.29 -0.24 4.05
N ASP A 91 4.21 -0.46 4.78
CA ASP A 91 3.95 -1.74 5.42
C ASP A 91 2.99 -2.57 4.57
N PRO A 92 3.40 -3.74 4.03
CA PRO A 92 2.51 -4.59 3.23
C PRO A 92 1.22 -4.97 3.92
N PHE A 93 1.23 -5.10 5.25
CA PHE A 93 0.04 -5.56 5.97
C PHE A 93 -0.96 -4.44 6.22
N GLU A 94 -0.56 -3.19 6.00
CA GLU A 94 -1.45 -2.03 5.99
C GLU A 94 -2.17 -1.88 4.65
N VAL A 95 -1.79 -2.64 3.61
CA VAL A 95 -2.47 -2.63 2.30
C VAL A 95 -3.70 -3.53 2.36
N TYR A 96 -4.87 -2.91 2.26
CA TYR A 96 -6.17 -3.57 2.29
C TYR A 96 -6.73 -3.79 0.88
N GLU A 97 -6.68 -2.75 0.05
CA GLU A 97 -7.14 -2.77 -1.34
C GLU A 97 -6.05 -2.32 -2.31
N ILE A 98 -6.17 -2.81 -3.54
CA ILE A 98 -5.36 -2.38 -4.67
C ILE A 98 -6.31 -1.89 -5.76
N GLU A 99 -5.93 -0.78 -6.41
CA GLU A 99 -6.55 -0.33 -7.65
C GLU A 99 -5.49 -0.24 -8.74
N VAL A 100 -5.85 -0.64 -9.97
CA VAL A 100 -4.95 -0.62 -11.11
C VAL A 100 -5.62 0.00 -12.33
N TRP A 101 -4.85 0.77 -13.09
CA TRP A 101 -5.24 1.44 -14.33
C TRP A 101 -4.39 0.91 -15.48
N PRO A 102 -4.83 -0.17 -16.16
CA PRO A 102 -4.10 -0.74 -17.28
C PRO A 102 -4.06 0.16 -18.51
N LEU A 103 -2.96 0.09 -19.27
CA LEU A 103 -2.81 0.78 -20.55
C LEU A 103 -2.69 -0.23 -21.71
N PRO A 104 -3.81 -0.81 -22.18
CA PRO A 104 -3.82 -1.85 -23.22
C PRO A 104 -3.18 -1.40 -24.53
N ALA A 105 -3.32 -0.12 -24.89
CA ALA A 105 -2.76 0.46 -26.11
C ALA A 105 -1.23 0.31 -26.22
N PHE A 106 -0.53 0.13 -25.09
CA PHE A 106 0.92 -0.04 -25.05
C PHE A 106 1.36 -1.48 -24.77
N GLN A 107 0.45 -2.46 -24.75
CA GLN A 107 0.78 -3.84 -24.35
C GLN A 107 1.95 -4.42 -25.15
N GLU A 108 1.96 -4.23 -26.47
CA GLU A 108 3.00 -4.72 -27.38
C GLU A 108 4.15 -3.71 -27.55
N THR A 109 4.05 -2.53 -26.94
CA THR A 109 5.07 -1.48 -27.04
C THR A 109 6.30 -1.81 -26.19
N SER A 110 7.48 -1.52 -26.74
CA SER A 110 8.76 -1.67 -26.01
C SER A 110 8.80 -0.77 -24.79
N GLY A 111 9.27 -1.28 -23.64
CA GLY A 111 9.44 -0.49 -22.41
C GLY A 111 10.39 0.72 -22.56
N LYS A 112 11.16 0.78 -23.65
CA LYS A 112 12.05 1.89 -23.98
C LYS A 112 11.40 2.96 -24.85
N ASP A 113 10.15 2.76 -25.30
CA ASP A 113 9.44 3.71 -26.15
C ASP A 113 9.21 5.05 -25.41
N PRO A 114 9.70 6.17 -25.94
CA PRO A 114 9.60 7.46 -25.25
C PRO A 114 8.16 7.96 -25.10
N LEU A 115 7.29 7.75 -26.09
CA LEU A 115 5.92 8.25 -26.08
C LEU A 115 5.04 7.48 -25.10
N ALA A 116 5.15 6.15 -25.09
CA ALA A 116 4.45 5.31 -24.12
C ALA A 116 4.90 5.61 -22.69
N ARG A 117 6.20 5.87 -22.46
CA ARG A 117 6.72 6.32 -21.16
C ARG A 117 6.18 7.68 -20.75
N GLN A 118 6.14 8.64 -21.66
CA GLN A 118 5.57 9.96 -21.37
C GLN A 118 4.09 9.86 -20.98
N HIS A 119 3.32 8.99 -21.65
CA HIS A 119 1.92 8.72 -21.31
C HIS A 119 1.78 8.01 -19.95
N LEU A 120 2.64 7.04 -19.66
CA LEU A 120 2.65 6.37 -18.36
C LEU A 120 2.99 7.36 -17.22
N ASP A 121 4.01 8.21 -17.40
CA ASP A 121 4.36 9.26 -16.44
C ASP A 121 3.21 10.27 -16.26
N ALA A 122 2.48 10.59 -17.34
CA ALA A 122 1.29 11.45 -17.27
C ALA A 122 0.15 10.83 -16.47
N LEU A 123 -0.08 9.52 -16.63
CA LEU A 123 -1.07 8.81 -15.84
C LEU A 123 -0.63 8.71 -14.37
N GLU A 124 0.64 8.40 -14.09
CA GLU A 124 1.17 8.37 -12.72
C GLU A 124 1.01 9.73 -12.02
N ARG A 125 1.30 10.83 -12.74
CA ARG A 125 1.04 12.20 -12.25
C ARG A 125 -0.43 12.41 -11.90
N LEU A 126 -1.35 12.05 -12.81
CA LEU A 126 -2.78 12.23 -12.60
C LEU A 126 -3.26 11.47 -11.36
N ILE A 127 -2.98 10.16 -11.30
CA ILE A 127 -3.42 9.29 -10.19
C ILE A 127 -2.76 9.70 -8.88
N THR A 128 -1.49 10.11 -8.89
CA THR A 128 -0.82 10.62 -7.67
C THR A 128 -1.47 11.92 -7.19
N LYS A 129 -1.80 12.84 -8.09
CA LYS A 129 -2.48 14.10 -7.74
C LYS A 129 -3.85 13.82 -7.12
N GLU A 130 -4.62 12.91 -7.71
CA GLU A 130 -5.93 12.50 -7.19
C GLU A 130 -5.80 11.80 -5.82
N ALA A 131 -4.85 10.88 -5.67
CA ALA A 131 -4.56 10.20 -4.40
C ALA A 131 -4.17 11.19 -3.29
N VAL A 132 -3.29 12.15 -3.58
CA VAL A 132 -2.91 13.21 -2.63
C VAL A 132 -4.10 14.10 -2.30
N ALA A 133 -4.93 14.46 -3.28
CA ALA A 133 -6.12 15.28 -3.06
C ALA A 133 -7.19 14.54 -2.24
N GLY A 134 -7.37 13.24 -2.48
CA GLY A 134 -8.31 12.38 -1.75
C GLY A 134 -7.82 11.97 -0.36
N SER A 135 -6.51 11.94 -0.13
CA SER A 135 -5.92 11.67 1.18
C SER A 135 -6.38 12.70 2.22
N ARG A 136 -6.76 12.22 3.40
CA ARG A 136 -7.00 13.06 4.59
C ARG A 136 -5.76 13.88 4.96
N PHE A 137 -4.59 13.31 4.74
CA PHE A 137 -3.31 13.89 5.13
C PHE A 137 -2.75 14.85 4.08
N LYS A 138 -3.42 14.97 2.92
CA LYS A 138 -2.93 15.67 1.73
C LYS A 138 -1.51 15.23 1.34
N ALA A 139 -1.24 13.95 1.57
CA ALA A 139 0.04 13.30 1.33
C ALA A 139 -0.15 11.78 1.26
N ILE A 140 0.76 11.11 0.53
CA ILE A 140 0.92 9.66 0.47
C ILE A 140 2.39 9.29 0.69
N LEU A 141 2.70 8.00 0.79
CA LEU A 141 4.01 7.49 1.21
C LEU A 141 5.05 7.43 0.06
N ASN A 142 4.76 8.04 -1.09
CA ASN A 142 5.71 8.13 -2.18
C ASN A 142 6.93 8.99 -1.78
N GLU A 143 8.14 8.44 -1.91
CA GLU A 143 9.39 9.17 -1.63
C GLU A 143 9.65 10.29 -2.64
N LYS A 144 9.21 10.11 -3.87
CA LYS A 144 9.44 11.03 -4.99
C LYS A 144 8.11 11.40 -5.61
N ASP A 145 8.05 12.63 -6.10
CA ASP A 145 6.93 13.05 -6.94
C ASP A 145 7.11 12.46 -8.34
N PRO A 146 6.01 12.16 -9.05
CA PRO A 146 6.11 11.67 -10.42
C PRO A 146 6.85 12.67 -11.31
N PRO A 147 7.52 12.23 -12.38
CA PRO A 147 8.28 13.12 -13.26
C PRO A 147 7.41 14.28 -13.77
N PRO A 148 7.94 15.51 -13.89
CA PRO A 148 7.17 16.63 -14.42
C PRO A 148 6.81 16.42 -15.89
N GLY A 149 5.73 17.04 -16.35
CA GLY A 149 5.31 16.99 -17.75
C GLY A 149 3.98 17.69 -17.98
N GLN A 150 3.71 18.06 -19.24
CA GLN A 150 2.52 18.83 -19.64
C GLN A 150 1.46 17.98 -20.35
N LEU A 151 1.78 16.74 -20.71
CA LEU A 151 0.83 15.84 -21.35
C LEU A 151 -0.36 15.60 -20.40
N ALA A 152 -1.54 16.01 -20.84
CA ALA A 152 -2.80 15.72 -20.18
C ALA A 152 -3.32 14.36 -20.66
N VAL A 153 -3.79 13.55 -19.71
CA VAL A 153 -4.41 12.25 -19.97
C VAL A 153 -5.68 12.15 -19.13
N THR A 154 -6.59 11.27 -19.54
CA THR A 154 -7.72 10.83 -18.71
C THR A 154 -7.36 9.46 -18.12
N ALA A 155 -7.80 9.22 -16.88
CA ALA A 155 -7.65 7.90 -16.30
C ALA A 155 -8.48 6.89 -17.12
N PRO A 156 -7.89 5.77 -17.59
CA PRO A 156 -8.66 4.70 -18.21
C PRO A 156 -9.53 4.00 -17.14
N PRO A 157 -10.44 3.10 -17.52
CA PRO A 157 -11.12 2.25 -16.55
C PRO A 157 -10.12 1.51 -15.65
N SER A 158 -10.46 1.41 -14.38
CA SER A 158 -9.64 0.75 -13.37
C SER A 158 -10.26 -0.56 -12.92
N TYR A 159 -9.43 -1.39 -12.29
CA TYR A 159 -9.86 -2.55 -11.53
C TYR A 159 -9.42 -2.39 -10.07
N ARG A 160 -10.38 -2.40 -9.15
CA ARG A 160 -10.14 -2.31 -7.70
C ARG A 160 -10.59 -3.58 -7.01
N GLY A 161 -9.83 -4.02 -6.02
CA GLY A 161 -10.17 -5.23 -5.26
C GLY A 161 -9.43 -5.33 -3.92
N CYS A 162 -10.07 -6.03 -2.99
CA CYS A 162 -9.53 -6.34 -1.68
C CYS A 162 -8.56 -7.54 -1.76
N ILE A 163 -7.44 -7.45 -1.04
CA ILE A 163 -6.42 -8.52 -0.96
C ILE A 163 -6.33 -9.14 0.45
N VAL A 164 -7.26 -8.81 1.34
CA VAL A 164 -7.30 -9.25 2.73
C VAL A 164 -8.54 -10.09 2.97
N SER A 165 -8.36 -11.33 3.41
CA SER A 165 -9.49 -12.20 3.80
C SER A 165 -10.18 -11.68 5.05
N GLU A 166 -11.44 -12.08 5.26
CA GLU A 166 -12.20 -11.75 6.47
C GLU A 166 -11.46 -12.14 7.76
N ARG A 167 -10.85 -13.33 7.78
CA ARG A 167 -10.08 -13.81 8.93
C ARG A 167 -8.85 -12.96 9.22
N VAL A 168 -8.13 -12.51 8.18
CA VAL A 168 -6.98 -11.61 8.38
C VAL A 168 -7.45 -10.21 8.74
N TYR A 169 -8.60 -9.77 8.22
CA TYR A 169 -9.21 -8.51 8.59
C TYR A 169 -9.53 -8.46 10.09
N GLU A 170 -10.12 -9.51 10.67
CA GLU A 170 -10.37 -9.59 12.12
C GLU A 170 -9.09 -9.40 12.95
N LEU A 171 -7.98 -9.98 12.49
CA LEU A 171 -6.69 -9.89 13.17
C LEU A 171 -6.03 -8.51 13.03
N ARG A 172 -6.06 -7.93 11.83
CA ARG A 172 -5.27 -6.74 11.49
C ARG A 172 -6.01 -5.42 11.60
N SER A 173 -7.34 -5.42 11.50
CA SER A 173 -8.14 -4.19 11.50
C SER A 173 -8.21 -3.52 12.88
N HIS A 174 -7.90 -4.27 13.95
CA HIS A 174 -7.96 -3.77 15.32
C HIS A 174 -7.10 -2.49 15.49
N PRO A 175 -7.67 -1.35 15.94
CA PRO A 175 -6.96 -0.09 16.00
C PRO A 175 -5.65 -0.14 16.80
N ASP A 176 -5.64 -0.85 17.93
CA ASP A 176 -4.45 -0.93 18.78
C ASP A 176 -3.33 -1.78 18.14
N PHE A 177 -3.70 -2.79 17.34
CA PHE A 177 -2.72 -3.57 16.57
C PHE A 177 -2.09 -2.71 15.47
N ARG A 178 -2.93 -1.93 14.75
CA ARG A 178 -2.47 -0.99 13.73
C ARG A 178 -1.60 0.11 14.34
N LEU A 179 -1.91 0.62 15.53
CA LEU A 179 -1.09 1.59 16.25
C LEU A 179 0.31 1.03 16.56
N ALA A 180 0.37 -0.14 17.19
CA ALA A 180 1.64 -0.78 17.54
C ALA A 180 2.51 -1.02 16.30
N ARG A 181 1.88 -1.48 15.21
CA ARG A 181 2.57 -1.75 13.95
C ARG A 181 3.07 -0.47 13.27
N ARG A 182 2.25 0.59 13.19
CA ARG A 182 2.67 1.90 12.67
C ARG A 182 3.82 2.51 13.47
N ALA A 183 3.79 2.39 14.79
CA ALA A 183 4.90 2.84 15.64
C ALA A 183 6.21 2.10 15.33
N LEU A 184 6.16 0.77 15.15
CA LEU A 184 7.32 -0.03 14.74
C LEU A 184 7.87 0.40 13.37
N ILE A 185 7.01 0.65 12.39
CA ILE A 185 7.41 1.09 11.05
C ILE A 185 8.07 2.47 11.10
N ILE A 186 7.50 3.42 11.86
CA ILE A 186 8.09 4.74 12.08
C ILE A 186 9.46 4.63 12.74
N SER A 187 9.59 3.79 13.77
CA SER A 187 10.86 3.55 14.47
C SER A 187 11.94 3.03 13.50
N ARG A 188 11.62 2.03 12.68
CA ARG A 188 12.54 1.49 11.67
C ARG A 188 12.91 2.52 10.60
N LEU A 189 11.94 3.27 10.11
CA LEU A 189 12.20 4.33 9.13
C LEU A 189 13.10 5.42 9.71
N ALA A 190 12.87 5.84 10.96
CA ALA A 190 13.70 6.80 11.66
C ALA A 190 15.14 6.27 11.82
N GLN A 191 15.30 5.00 12.18
CA GLN A 191 16.61 4.34 12.26
C GLN A 191 17.36 4.34 10.92
N VAL A 192 16.69 3.95 9.83
CA VAL A 192 17.27 3.98 8.47
C VAL A 192 17.75 5.39 8.11
N ILE A 193 16.94 6.39 8.45
CA ILE A 193 17.23 7.81 8.21
C ILE A 193 18.41 8.30 9.05
N SER A 194 18.60 7.80 10.28
CA SER A 194 19.71 8.20 11.15
C SER A 194 21.03 7.53 10.77
N GLU A 195 20.99 6.28 10.32
CA GLU A 195 22.19 5.48 10.02
C GLU A 195 22.75 5.72 8.62
N ARG A 196 21.98 6.37 7.73
CA ARG A 196 22.35 6.54 6.33
C ARG A 196 22.19 7.98 5.87
N ARG A 197 23.02 8.39 4.91
CA ARG A 197 22.80 9.64 4.19
C ARG A 197 21.63 9.47 3.21
N VAL A 198 20.46 9.95 3.61
CA VAL A 198 19.21 9.85 2.84
C VAL A 198 18.81 11.16 2.17
N GLN A 199 18.02 11.07 1.09
CA GLN A 199 17.38 12.23 0.46
C GLN A 199 16.16 12.70 1.26
N GLY A 200 15.62 13.89 0.93
CA GLY A 200 14.47 14.48 1.62
C GLY A 200 13.18 13.64 1.56
N GLY A 201 13.03 12.78 0.53
CA GLY A 201 11.86 11.93 0.33
C GLY A 201 11.53 11.05 1.54
N LEU A 202 12.52 10.38 2.13
CA LEU A 202 12.30 9.54 3.31
C LEU A 202 11.86 10.34 4.55
N ARG A 203 12.34 11.58 4.69
CA ARG A 203 11.92 12.48 5.78
C ARG A 203 10.47 12.93 5.61
N ARG A 204 10.04 13.19 4.37
CA ARG A 204 8.64 13.44 4.00
C ARG A 204 7.74 12.25 4.33
N VAL A 205 8.19 11.03 4.02
CA VAL A 205 7.47 9.80 4.38
C VAL A 205 7.37 9.66 5.89
N LEU A 206 8.45 9.88 6.64
CA LEU A 206 8.46 9.81 8.11
C LEU A 206 7.44 10.78 8.70
N GLN A 207 7.40 12.02 8.23
CA GLN A 207 6.41 13.01 8.65
C GLN A 207 4.97 12.55 8.35
N THR A 208 4.73 12.00 7.15
CA THR A 208 3.40 11.51 6.76
C THR A 208 2.98 10.35 7.65
N GLN A 209 3.86 9.38 7.89
CA GLN A 209 3.58 8.26 8.79
C GLN A 209 3.29 8.73 10.22
N ALA A 210 4.05 9.70 10.74
CA ALA A 210 3.82 10.27 12.08
C ALA A 210 2.43 10.91 12.20
N LYS A 211 1.99 11.68 11.18
CA LYS A 211 0.62 12.23 11.14
C LYS A 211 -0.45 11.14 11.14
N ARG A 212 -0.23 10.04 10.41
CA ARG A 212 -1.15 8.89 10.38
C ARG A 212 -1.22 8.18 11.73
N LEU A 213 -0.08 7.99 12.40
CA LEU A 213 -0.03 7.43 13.75
C LEU A 213 -0.78 8.31 14.75
N GLN A 214 -0.50 9.62 14.74
CA GLN A 214 -1.18 10.59 15.59
C GLN A 214 -2.70 10.52 15.38
N TRP A 215 -3.16 10.59 14.13
CA TRP A 215 -4.58 10.55 13.81
C TRP A 215 -5.26 9.26 14.29
N LEU A 216 -4.61 8.10 14.09
CA LEU A 216 -5.17 6.83 14.55
C LEU A 216 -5.22 6.77 16.09
N ALA A 217 -4.22 7.32 16.77
CA ALA A 217 -4.13 7.33 18.23
C ALA A 217 -5.21 8.23 18.82
N GLU A 218 -5.37 9.43 18.26
CA GLU A 218 -6.43 10.37 18.63
C GLU A 218 -7.81 9.75 18.40
N ARG A 219 -8.07 9.21 17.20
CA ARG A 219 -9.34 8.53 16.89
C ARG A 219 -9.66 7.43 17.89
N ARG A 220 -8.65 6.64 18.28
CA ARG A 220 -8.82 5.53 19.22
C ARG A 220 -9.08 6.02 20.64
N TYR A 221 -8.34 7.02 21.09
CA TYR A 221 -8.52 7.64 22.40
C TYR A 221 -9.91 8.24 22.56
N GLU A 222 -10.36 9.05 21.60
CA GLU A 222 -11.68 9.67 21.62
C GLU A 222 -12.80 8.63 21.57
N ALA A 223 -12.66 7.57 20.77
CA ALA A 223 -13.65 6.49 20.69
C ALA A 223 -13.84 5.71 22.01
N LEU A 224 -12.87 5.78 22.93
CA LEU A 224 -12.92 5.14 24.25
C LEU A 224 -13.29 6.14 25.38
N GLY A 225 -13.78 7.33 25.02
CA GLY A 225 -14.22 8.34 25.98
C GLY A 225 -13.21 9.47 26.21
N GLY A 226 -12.08 9.48 25.50
CA GLY A 226 -11.13 10.58 25.48
C GLY A 226 -10.69 10.98 26.89
N ALA A 227 -10.69 12.29 27.16
CA ALA A 227 -10.32 12.84 28.46
C ALA A 227 -11.12 12.28 29.64
N ALA A 228 -12.40 11.94 29.44
CA ALA A 228 -13.24 11.39 30.50
C ALA A 228 -12.86 9.95 30.90
N SER A 229 -12.10 9.24 30.06
CA SER A 229 -11.61 7.90 30.36
C SER A 229 -10.34 7.88 31.22
N VAL A 230 -9.67 9.03 31.39
CA VAL A 230 -8.41 9.13 32.13
C VAL A 230 -8.72 9.27 33.62
N GLN A 231 -8.15 8.36 34.43
CA GLN A 231 -8.30 8.42 35.88
C GLN A 231 -7.67 9.70 36.43
N VAL A 232 -8.41 10.41 37.28
CA VAL A 232 -7.89 11.52 38.07
C VAL A 232 -7.38 10.94 39.39
N GLU A 233 -6.09 11.10 39.69
CA GLU A 233 -5.57 10.78 41.02
C GLU A 233 -6.31 11.63 42.07
N GLY A 234 -7.11 10.99 42.93
CA GLY A 234 -7.89 11.65 44.00
C GLY A 234 -9.30 11.10 44.24
N ASP A 235 -9.87 10.31 43.32
CA ASP A 235 -11.26 9.80 43.42
C ASP A 235 -11.39 8.36 44.00
N THR A 236 -10.31 7.81 44.56
CA THR A 236 -10.36 6.63 45.42
C THR A 236 -9.87 7.01 46.82
N ASP A 237 -10.77 7.59 47.60
CA ASP A 237 -10.99 7.32 49.03
C ASP A 237 -12.07 8.26 49.58
N SER A 238 -13.33 7.83 49.51
CA SER A 238 -14.43 8.24 50.39
C SER A 238 -15.50 7.15 50.42
#